data_AF-A0A940DG39-F1
#
_entry.id   AF-A0A940DG39-F1
#
_cell.length_a   1.000
_cell.length_b   1.000
_cell.length_c   1.000
_cell.angle_alpha   90.00
_cell.angle_beta   90.00
_cell.angle_gamma   90.00
#
_symmetry.space_group_name_H-M   'P 1'
#
loop_
_entity.id
_entity.type
_entity.pdbx_description
1 polymer ?
#
loop_
_entity_poly.entity_id
_entity_poly.type
_entity_poly.pdbx_seq_one_letter_code
_entity_poly.pdbx_strand_id
1 'polypeptide(L)'
;THAHSDHLGGFDTVIEEDNVRIGRAYLKRYYEDRIDDYEVENWDNLEVYGQTVYALNAKGVPIISELEDVSFELGNYTVTIFNGREAEEGNKVGENENSLAVLVEKNGYRVMLSGDMNNYDGDEDEVGAAVGRVNVLKLGHHGYRGSSSADYVKALSPDFAIQTTGNPVDLGVKLRVTFAEGAPIYSTVKHNGIILDITRVDTPKLYQDIL
;
A
#
# COMPACT_ATOMS: atom_id res chain seq x y z
N THR A 1 -0.08 5.85 -1.66
CA THR A 1 -0.57 4.70 -2.45
C THR A 1 -1.73 5.13 -3.31
N HIS A 2 -2.68 5.85 -2.72
CA HIS A 2 -3.77 6.60 -3.34
C HIS A 2 -3.99 7.88 -2.51
N ALA A 3 -5.00 8.69 -2.83
CA ALA A 3 -5.19 10.04 -2.33
C ALA A 3 -6.12 10.19 -1.10
N HIS A 4 -6.43 9.13 -0.35
CA HIS A 4 -7.14 9.31 0.93
C HIS A 4 -6.22 9.95 1.98
N SER A 5 -6.81 10.73 2.87
CA SER A 5 -6.08 11.53 3.86
C SER A 5 -5.35 10.71 4.92
N ASP A 6 -5.75 9.47 5.20
CA ASP A 6 -4.99 8.60 6.09
C ASP A 6 -3.76 7.96 5.42
N HIS A 7 -3.54 8.23 4.12
CA HIS A 7 -2.34 7.85 3.36
C HIS A 7 -1.50 9.05 2.91
N LEU A 8 -2.11 10.07 2.30
CA LEU A 8 -1.40 11.30 1.88
C LEU A 8 -1.46 12.44 2.89
N GLY A 9 -2.42 12.44 3.81
CA GLY A 9 -2.57 13.53 4.78
C GLY A 9 -1.33 13.67 5.67
N GLY A 10 -0.83 14.89 5.76
CA GLY A 10 0.41 15.22 6.47
C GLY A 10 1.70 14.78 5.75
N PHE A 11 1.62 14.18 4.56
CA PHE A 11 2.81 13.79 3.82
C PHE A 11 3.56 15.00 3.25
N ASP A 12 2.83 16.07 2.92
CA ASP A 12 3.36 17.41 2.64
C ASP A 12 4.26 17.92 3.78
N THR A 13 3.84 17.76 5.03
CA THR A 13 4.62 18.16 6.20
C THR A 13 5.95 17.39 6.24
N VAL A 14 5.93 16.07 6.01
CA VAL A 14 7.17 15.25 5.94
C VAL A 14 8.04 15.69 4.77
N ILE A 15 7.43 16.03 3.63
CA ILE A 15 8.16 16.53 2.46
C ILE A 15 8.83 17.86 2.79
N GLU A 16 8.18 18.76 3.52
CA GLU A 16 8.68 20.10 3.85
C GLU A 16 9.84 20.11 4.85
N GLU A 17 9.99 19.08 5.68
CA GLU A 17 11.09 18.97 6.67
C GLU A 17 12.48 19.11 6.05
N ASP A 18 13.31 20.03 6.57
CA ASP A 18 14.64 20.36 6.03
C ASP A 18 15.64 19.20 6.10
N ASN A 19 15.46 18.28 7.05
CA ASN A 19 16.31 17.11 7.22
C ASN A 19 15.89 15.90 6.35
N VAL A 20 14.77 16.00 5.64
CA VAL A 20 14.29 14.96 4.71
C VAL A 20 14.78 15.28 3.30
N ARG A 21 15.53 14.33 2.71
CA ARG A 21 16.00 14.43 1.32
C ARG A 21 15.26 13.41 0.48
N ILE A 22 14.52 13.90 -0.51
CA ILE A 22 13.70 13.07 -1.39
C ILE A 22 14.31 13.08 -2.78
N GLY A 23 14.66 11.90 -3.29
CA GLY A 23 15.24 11.77 -4.63
C GLY A 23 14.19 11.81 -5.74
N ARG A 24 13.00 11.24 -5.49
CA ARG A 24 11.86 11.15 -6.40
C ARG A 24 10.62 10.70 -5.63
N ALA A 25 9.44 11.02 -6.14
CA ALA A 25 8.16 10.52 -5.67
C ALA A 25 7.48 9.67 -6.75
N TYR A 26 6.86 8.57 -6.35
CA TYR A 26 6.00 7.75 -7.20
C TYR A 26 4.56 8.04 -6.79
N LEU A 27 3.78 8.66 -7.67
CA LEU A 27 2.45 9.15 -7.37
C LEU A 27 1.59 9.11 -8.63
N LYS A 28 0.52 8.31 -8.60
CA LYS A 28 -0.54 8.32 -9.62
C LYS A 28 -1.16 9.70 -9.72
N ARG A 29 -1.66 10.06 -10.90
CA ARG A 29 -2.34 11.35 -11.06
C ARG A 29 -3.75 11.23 -10.52
N TYR A 30 -4.17 12.23 -9.74
CA TYR A 30 -5.56 12.32 -9.32
C TYR A 30 -6.39 12.92 -10.46
N TYR A 31 -7.32 12.13 -11.00
CA TYR A 31 -8.28 12.55 -12.02
C TYR A 31 -9.68 12.62 -11.42
N GLU A 32 -10.08 13.80 -10.93
CA GLU A 32 -11.36 14.00 -10.24
C GLU A 32 -12.57 13.49 -11.05
N ASP A 33 -12.53 13.61 -12.38
CA ASP A 33 -13.57 13.13 -13.29
C ASP A 33 -13.68 11.59 -13.36
N ARG A 34 -12.69 10.86 -12.83
CA ARG A 34 -12.61 9.40 -12.78
C ARG A 34 -12.73 8.84 -11.36
N ILE A 35 -13.05 9.68 -10.39
CA ILE A 35 -13.30 9.26 -9.01
C ILE A 35 -14.81 9.21 -8.74
N ASP A 36 -15.24 8.26 -7.90
CA ASP A 36 -16.62 8.16 -7.45
C ASP A 36 -17.12 9.48 -6.85
N ASP A 37 -18.33 9.88 -7.25
CA ASP A 37 -18.91 11.17 -6.86
C ASP A 37 -19.04 11.33 -5.35
N TYR A 38 -19.26 10.23 -4.62
CA TYR A 38 -19.31 10.29 -3.16
C TYR A 38 -17.98 10.73 -2.57
N GLU A 39 -16.86 10.19 -3.05
CA GLU A 39 -15.53 10.59 -2.53
C GLU A 39 -15.22 12.04 -2.89
N VAL A 40 -15.52 12.45 -4.12
CA VAL A 40 -15.31 13.83 -4.59
C VAL A 40 -16.12 14.83 -3.75
N GLU A 41 -17.37 14.50 -3.42
CA GLU A 41 -18.26 15.40 -2.68
C GLU A 41 -18.03 15.41 -1.16
N ASN A 42 -17.50 14.33 -0.58
CA ASN A 42 -17.48 14.14 0.87
C ASN A 42 -16.08 14.07 1.49
N TRP A 43 -15.04 13.82 0.71
CA TRP A 43 -13.67 13.62 1.21
C TRP A 43 -12.70 14.66 0.67
N ASP A 44 -11.49 14.68 1.24
CA ASP A 44 -10.45 15.68 1.02
C ASP A 44 -9.38 15.22 0.00
N ASN A 45 -9.69 14.24 -0.84
CA ASN A 45 -8.75 13.58 -1.74
C ASN A 45 -7.96 14.56 -2.63
N LEU A 46 -8.67 15.48 -3.30
CA LEU A 46 -8.05 16.48 -4.17
C LEU A 46 -7.18 17.46 -3.37
N GLU A 47 -7.59 17.81 -2.16
CA GLU A 47 -6.86 18.72 -1.28
C GLU A 47 -5.52 18.11 -0.87
N VAL A 48 -5.51 16.89 -0.30
CA VAL A 48 -4.28 16.24 0.17
C VAL A 48 -3.35 15.86 -1.00
N TYR A 49 -3.91 15.48 -2.16
CA TYR A 49 -3.13 15.30 -3.38
C TYR A 49 -2.46 16.61 -3.82
N GLY A 50 -3.22 17.71 -3.86
CA GLY A 50 -2.72 19.03 -4.23
C GLY A 50 -1.61 19.53 -3.31
N GLN A 51 -1.79 19.39 -1.98
CA GLN A 51 -0.77 19.71 -0.97
C GLN A 51 0.52 18.93 -1.19
N THR A 52 0.40 17.61 -1.41
CA THR A 52 1.55 16.74 -1.69
C THR A 52 2.30 17.15 -2.96
N VAL A 53 1.59 17.37 -4.07
CA VAL A 53 2.18 17.80 -5.34
C VAL A 53 2.85 19.17 -5.22
N TYR A 54 2.22 20.10 -4.49
CA TYR A 54 2.81 21.42 -4.21
C TYR A 54 4.14 21.30 -3.45
N ALA A 55 4.15 20.56 -2.34
CA ALA A 55 5.35 20.37 -1.51
C ALA A 55 6.50 19.72 -2.30
N LEU A 56 6.20 18.69 -3.11
CA LEU A 56 7.18 18.03 -3.98
C LEU A 56 7.76 19.01 -5.01
N ASN A 57 6.92 19.78 -5.70
CA ASN A 57 7.35 20.78 -6.67
C ASN A 57 8.16 21.91 -6.04
N ALA A 58 7.77 22.38 -4.85
CA ALA A 58 8.49 23.42 -4.12
C ALA A 58 9.93 23.00 -3.77
N LYS A 59 10.14 21.72 -3.49
CA LYS A 59 11.48 21.13 -3.27
C LYS A 59 12.18 20.66 -4.56
N GLY A 60 11.56 20.81 -5.72
CA GLY A 60 12.10 20.34 -7.00
C GLY A 60 12.25 18.82 -7.08
N VAL A 61 11.43 18.08 -6.33
CA VAL A 61 11.44 16.61 -6.32
C VAL A 61 10.74 16.09 -7.58
N PRO A 62 11.40 15.23 -8.38
CA PRO A 62 10.75 14.62 -9.55
C PRO A 62 9.55 13.74 -9.14
N ILE A 63 8.40 13.97 -9.77
CA ILE A 63 7.19 13.15 -9.63
C ILE A 63 7.11 12.19 -10.82
N ILE A 64 7.07 10.89 -10.53
CA ILE A 64 6.91 9.82 -11.51
C ILE A 64 5.48 9.32 -11.41
N SER A 65 4.70 9.54 -12.47
CA SER A 65 3.29 9.12 -12.56
C SER A 65 3.03 8.04 -13.61
N GLU A 66 4.00 7.76 -14.48
CA GLU A 66 3.95 6.58 -15.35
C GLU A 66 4.44 5.39 -14.54
N LEU A 67 3.50 4.58 -14.03
CA LEU A 67 3.77 3.57 -13.00
C LEU A 67 3.51 2.13 -13.45
N GLU A 68 3.22 1.92 -14.72
CA GLU A 68 3.19 0.59 -15.33
C GLU A 68 4.61 0.04 -15.48
N ASP A 69 4.79 -1.25 -15.15
CA ASP A 69 6.07 -1.96 -15.25
C ASP A 69 7.25 -1.30 -14.48
N VAL A 70 6.97 -0.59 -13.39
CA VAL A 70 8.01 0.09 -12.60
C VAL A 70 8.66 -0.84 -11.60
N SER A 71 9.95 -1.09 -11.81
CA SER A 71 10.83 -1.75 -10.84
C SER A 71 12.16 -0.99 -10.71
N PHE A 72 12.69 -0.90 -9.48
CA PHE A 72 13.93 -0.19 -9.21
C PHE A 72 14.63 -0.69 -7.94
N GLU A 73 15.93 -0.43 -7.86
CA GLU A 73 16.71 -0.69 -6.66
C GLU A 73 16.63 0.48 -5.67
N LEU A 74 16.39 0.17 -4.40
CA LEU A 74 16.52 1.05 -3.26
C LEU A 74 17.57 0.48 -2.30
N GLY A 75 18.83 0.86 -2.49
CA GLY A 75 19.94 0.26 -1.73
C GLY A 75 20.16 -1.20 -2.13
N ASN A 76 19.84 -2.14 -1.22
CA ASN A 76 19.90 -3.59 -1.47
C ASN A 76 18.50 -4.25 -1.51
N TYR A 77 17.48 -3.43 -1.78
CA TYR A 77 16.11 -3.86 -1.98
C TYR A 77 15.73 -3.67 -3.44
N THR A 78 15.12 -4.69 -4.03
CA THR A 78 14.38 -4.54 -5.28
C THR A 78 12.95 -4.13 -4.91
N VAL A 79 12.46 -3.05 -5.50
CA VAL A 79 11.10 -2.54 -5.30
C VAL A 79 10.37 -2.59 -6.62
N THR A 80 9.21 -3.25 -6.64
CA THR A 80 8.33 -3.34 -7.81
C THR A 80 6.97 -2.76 -7.45
N ILE A 81 6.49 -1.84 -8.28
CA ILE A 81 5.19 -1.18 -8.15
C ILE A 81 4.21 -1.90 -9.07
N PHE A 82 3.03 -2.20 -8.53
CA PHE A 82 1.90 -2.79 -9.22
C PHE A 82 0.70 -1.85 -9.14
N ASN A 83 -0.30 -2.14 -9.96
CA ASN A 83 -1.51 -1.34 -10.10
C ASN A 83 -1.24 0.13 -10.49
N GLY A 84 -0.26 0.33 -11.37
CA GLY A 84 0.13 1.64 -11.88
C GLY A 84 -0.79 2.19 -12.98
N ARG A 85 -1.72 1.37 -13.48
CA ARG A 85 -2.70 1.77 -14.49
C ARG A 85 -3.68 2.79 -13.93
N GLU A 86 -4.10 3.73 -14.76
CA GLU A 86 -5.14 4.70 -14.41
C GLU A 86 -6.49 4.21 -14.93
N ALA A 87 -7.58 4.53 -14.22
CA ALA A 87 -8.93 4.26 -14.72
C ALA A 87 -9.14 4.94 -16.10
N GLU A 88 -9.85 4.27 -17.00
CA GLU A 88 -10.17 4.83 -18.32
C GLU A 88 -11.06 6.08 -18.20
N GLU A 89 -10.96 6.99 -19.17
CA GLU A 89 -11.83 8.16 -19.23
C GLU A 89 -13.31 7.74 -19.31
N GLY A 90 -14.15 8.31 -18.45
CA GLY A 90 -15.57 7.97 -18.34
C GLY A 90 -15.91 6.82 -17.40
N ASN A 91 -14.91 6.12 -16.84
CA ASN A 91 -15.09 5.16 -15.77
C ASN A 91 -14.71 5.79 -14.42
N LYS A 92 -15.61 5.70 -13.44
CA LYS A 92 -15.38 6.18 -12.08
C LYS A 92 -15.07 5.01 -11.15
N VAL A 93 -14.00 5.15 -10.37
CA VAL A 93 -13.58 4.19 -9.34
C VAL A 93 -13.35 4.91 -8.01
N GLY A 94 -13.29 4.19 -6.89
CA GLY A 94 -12.82 4.78 -5.65
C GLY A 94 -11.30 4.94 -5.64
N GLU A 95 -10.77 5.76 -4.74
CA GLU A 95 -9.31 5.88 -4.63
C GLU A 95 -8.68 4.61 -4.04
N ASN A 96 -9.45 3.75 -3.36
CA ASN A 96 -8.97 2.46 -2.88
C ASN A 96 -8.55 1.54 -4.04
N GLU A 97 -9.36 1.46 -5.10
CA GLU A 97 -9.07 0.79 -6.37
C GLU A 97 -7.80 1.39 -7.01
N ASN A 98 -7.58 2.71 -6.89
CA ASN A 98 -6.36 3.34 -7.38
C ASN A 98 -5.10 3.05 -6.54
N SER A 99 -5.17 2.26 -5.47
CA SER A 99 -4.02 1.97 -4.62
C SER A 99 -2.88 1.31 -5.38
N LEU A 100 -1.74 2.00 -5.45
CA LEU A 100 -0.48 1.37 -5.78
C LEU A 100 -0.16 0.26 -4.76
N ALA A 101 0.18 -0.91 -5.27
CA ALA A 101 0.64 -2.03 -4.47
C ALA A 101 2.15 -2.20 -4.66
N VAL A 102 2.91 -2.43 -3.59
CA VAL A 102 4.38 -2.40 -3.64
C VAL A 102 4.94 -3.71 -3.11
N LEU A 103 5.72 -4.40 -3.93
CA LEU A 103 6.52 -5.54 -3.53
C LEU A 103 7.94 -5.08 -3.22
N VAL A 104 8.43 -5.41 -2.03
CA VAL A 104 9.80 -5.16 -1.60
C VAL A 104 10.51 -6.50 -1.41
N GLU A 105 11.64 -6.67 -2.08
CA GLU A 105 12.39 -7.92 -2.10
C GLU A 105 13.84 -7.72 -1.69
N LYS A 106 14.38 -8.68 -0.94
CA LYS A 106 15.81 -8.76 -0.62
C LYS A 106 16.20 -10.20 -0.38
N ASN A 107 17.17 -10.72 -1.14
CA ASN A 107 17.71 -12.08 -1.00
C ASN A 107 16.61 -13.16 -0.86
N GLY A 108 15.53 -13.04 -1.63
CA GLY A 108 14.39 -13.98 -1.61
C GLY A 108 13.37 -13.76 -0.49
N TYR A 109 13.59 -12.82 0.43
CA TYR A 109 12.58 -12.37 1.37
C TYR A 109 11.68 -11.32 0.72
N ARG A 110 10.37 -11.48 0.80
CA ARG A 110 9.38 -10.72 0.02
C ARG A 110 8.31 -10.12 0.93
N VAL A 111 8.08 -8.82 0.81
CA VAL A 111 7.09 -8.06 1.59
C VAL A 111 6.12 -7.39 0.61
N MET A 112 4.84 -7.74 0.70
CA MET A 112 3.77 -7.11 -0.07
C MET A 112 3.11 -6.00 0.74
N LEU A 113 3.10 -4.78 0.20
CA LEU A 113 2.44 -3.61 0.76
C LEU A 113 1.26 -3.22 -0.13
N SER A 114 0.05 -3.66 0.24
CA SER A 114 -1.12 -3.55 -0.64
C SER A 114 -1.85 -2.20 -0.62
N GLY A 115 -1.33 -1.19 0.10
CA GLY A 115 -2.08 0.05 0.31
C GLY A 115 -3.49 -0.24 0.81
N ASP A 116 -4.49 0.34 0.14
CA ASP A 116 -5.91 0.01 0.32
C ASP A 116 -6.54 -0.68 -0.88
N MET A 117 -5.71 -1.33 -1.69
CA MET A 117 -6.16 -2.12 -2.84
C MET A 117 -7.23 -3.10 -2.40
N ASN A 118 -8.26 -3.20 -3.22
CA ASN A 118 -9.40 -4.07 -3.03
C ASN A 118 -9.64 -4.88 -4.32
N ASN A 119 -10.66 -5.73 -4.36
CA ASN A 119 -10.93 -6.55 -5.55
C ASN A 119 -12.26 -6.22 -6.24
N TYR A 120 -12.74 -4.98 -6.18
CA TYR A 120 -13.98 -4.58 -6.87
C TYR A 120 -13.80 -4.48 -8.39
N ASP A 121 -12.58 -4.21 -8.86
CA ASP A 121 -12.18 -4.12 -10.26
C ASP A 121 -11.20 -5.23 -10.72
N GLY A 122 -10.84 -6.15 -9.82
CA GLY A 122 -9.99 -7.30 -10.11
C GLY A 122 -8.50 -7.10 -9.85
N ASP A 123 -8.11 -5.96 -9.27
CA ASP A 123 -6.69 -5.65 -9.02
C ASP A 123 -5.99 -6.67 -8.12
N GLU A 124 -6.66 -7.17 -7.08
CA GLU A 124 -6.07 -8.20 -6.21
C GLU A 124 -5.83 -9.52 -6.96
N ASP A 125 -6.68 -9.89 -7.91
CA ASP A 125 -6.49 -11.10 -8.71
C ASP A 125 -5.27 -10.95 -9.65
N GLU A 126 -5.14 -9.80 -10.30
CA GLU A 126 -4.01 -9.49 -11.19
C GLU A 126 -2.69 -9.43 -10.42
N VAL A 127 -2.64 -8.66 -9.33
CA VAL A 127 -1.44 -8.51 -8.50
C VAL A 127 -1.10 -9.84 -7.82
N GLY A 128 -2.09 -10.58 -7.32
CA GLY A 128 -1.87 -11.90 -6.72
C GLY A 128 -1.22 -12.88 -7.68
N ALA A 129 -1.71 -12.94 -8.92
CA ALA A 129 -1.16 -13.80 -9.96
C ALA A 129 0.28 -13.40 -10.36
N ALA A 130 0.57 -12.11 -10.43
CA ALA A 130 1.90 -11.60 -10.78
C ALA A 130 2.92 -11.79 -9.64
N VAL A 131 2.50 -11.60 -8.39
CA VAL A 131 3.40 -11.60 -7.23
C VAL A 131 3.65 -13.03 -6.73
N GLY A 132 2.62 -13.85 -6.52
CA GLY A 132 2.75 -15.17 -5.88
C GLY A 132 3.26 -15.10 -4.43
N ARG A 133 3.83 -16.20 -3.92
CA ARG A 133 4.16 -16.33 -2.48
C ARG A 133 5.03 -15.19 -1.91
N VAL A 134 4.62 -14.57 -0.81
CA VAL A 134 5.40 -13.60 -0.03
C VAL A 134 5.63 -14.08 1.41
N ASN A 135 6.53 -13.41 2.13
CA ASN A 135 6.73 -13.68 3.55
C ASN A 135 5.80 -12.83 4.42
N VAL A 136 5.60 -11.56 4.04
CA VAL A 136 4.82 -10.61 4.82
C VAL A 136 3.81 -9.91 3.94
N LEU A 137 2.57 -9.81 4.41
CA LEU A 137 1.50 -9.05 3.77
C LEU A 137 1.03 -7.91 4.68
N LYS A 138 1.18 -6.65 4.27
CA LYS A 138 0.31 -5.59 4.82
C LYS A 138 -1.08 -5.80 4.23
N LEU A 139 -2.07 -6.03 5.08
CA LEU A 139 -3.45 -6.19 4.65
C LEU A 139 -3.91 -4.95 3.86
N GLY A 140 -4.60 -5.18 2.74
CA GLY A 140 -5.31 -4.12 2.04
C GLY A 140 -6.37 -3.48 2.93
N HIS A 141 -6.49 -2.16 2.86
CA HIS A 141 -7.56 -1.37 3.46
C HIS A 141 -7.70 -1.62 4.95
N HIS A 142 -6.56 -1.60 5.64
CA HIS A 142 -6.42 -1.90 7.07
C HIS A 142 -7.06 -3.24 7.51
N GLY A 143 -7.29 -4.19 6.59
CA GLY A 143 -8.00 -5.43 6.87
C GLY A 143 -9.53 -5.28 6.93
N TYR A 144 -10.09 -4.27 6.27
CA TYR A 144 -11.54 -4.09 6.12
C TYR A 144 -12.10 -4.89 4.96
N ARG A 145 -13.44 -4.95 4.91
CA ARG A 145 -14.20 -5.67 3.89
C ARG A 145 -13.97 -5.05 2.51
N GLY A 146 -13.86 -5.90 1.50
CA GLY A 146 -13.61 -5.50 0.11
C GLY A 146 -12.19 -5.85 -0.35
N SER A 147 -11.26 -5.86 0.59
CA SER A 147 -9.84 -6.19 0.36
C SER A 147 -9.46 -7.56 0.94
N SER A 148 -8.22 -7.96 0.68
CA SER A 148 -7.65 -9.25 1.03
C SER A 148 -8.57 -10.40 0.61
N SER A 149 -8.86 -10.47 -0.69
CA SER A 149 -9.68 -11.52 -1.32
C SER A 149 -9.10 -12.91 -1.03
N ALA A 150 -9.95 -13.93 -1.12
CA ALA A 150 -9.51 -15.30 -0.81
C ALA A 150 -8.41 -15.76 -1.79
N ASP A 151 -8.58 -15.46 -3.08
CA ASP A 151 -7.62 -15.86 -4.12
C ASP A 151 -6.31 -15.06 -4.02
N TYR A 152 -6.38 -13.78 -3.67
CA TYR A 152 -5.19 -12.96 -3.42
C TYR A 152 -4.38 -13.49 -2.24
N VAL A 153 -5.01 -13.67 -1.08
CA VAL A 153 -4.32 -14.15 0.13
C VAL A 153 -3.75 -15.55 -0.10
N LYS A 154 -4.47 -16.41 -0.83
CA LYS A 154 -4.00 -17.75 -1.20
C LYS A 154 -2.83 -17.72 -2.18
N ALA A 155 -2.86 -16.85 -3.20
CA ALA A 155 -1.75 -16.69 -4.14
C ALA A 155 -0.49 -16.18 -3.44
N LEU A 156 -0.67 -15.26 -2.48
CA LEU A 156 0.40 -14.69 -1.69
C LEU A 156 0.90 -15.60 -0.57
N SER A 157 0.07 -16.51 -0.03
CA SER A 157 0.40 -17.46 1.06
C SER A 157 1.43 -16.90 2.08
N PRO A 158 1.10 -15.78 2.77
CA PRO A 158 2.06 -15.08 3.60
C PRO A 158 2.39 -15.85 4.89
N ASP A 159 3.61 -15.71 5.41
CA ASP A 159 3.98 -16.30 6.70
C ASP A 159 3.27 -15.58 7.86
N PHE A 160 3.03 -14.27 7.72
CA PHE A 160 2.19 -13.48 8.61
C PHE A 160 1.70 -12.20 7.91
N ALA A 161 0.69 -11.56 8.49
CA ALA A 161 0.13 -10.32 7.98
C ALA A 161 0.19 -9.19 9.02
N ILE A 162 0.19 -7.94 8.53
CA ILE A 162 0.22 -6.71 9.33
C ILE A 162 -1.02 -5.86 9.01
N GLN A 163 -1.70 -5.42 10.05
CA GLN A 163 -2.84 -4.53 10.03
C GLN A 163 -2.45 -3.13 10.51
N THR A 164 -2.88 -2.09 9.80
CA THR A 164 -2.57 -0.68 10.09
C THR A 164 -3.76 0.08 10.69
N THR A 165 -4.48 -0.54 11.63
CA THR A 165 -5.54 0.10 12.42
C THR A 165 -5.67 -0.56 13.81
N GLY A 166 -6.32 0.14 14.74
CA GLY A 166 -6.73 -0.40 16.04
C GLY A 166 -8.08 -1.12 16.00
N ASN A 167 -8.83 -0.94 14.91
CA ASN A 167 -10.13 -1.58 14.72
C ASN A 167 -9.99 -3.11 14.51
N PRO A 168 -11.02 -3.90 14.88
CA PRO A 168 -11.03 -5.31 14.56
C PRO A 168 -10.88 -5.55 13.05
N VAL A 169 -10.06 -6.53 12.68
CA VAL A 169 -10.02 -7.06 11.30
C VAL A 169 -11.43 -7.54 10.94
N ASP A 170 -11.90 -7.25 9.73
CA ASP A 170 -13.14 -7.79 9.21
C ASP A 170 -13.16 -9.32 9.33
N LEU A 171 -14.33 -9.89 9.68
CA LEU A 171 -14.43 -11.33 9.92
C LEU A 171 -14.10 -12.14 8.66
N GLY A 172 -14.50 -11.68 7.48
CA GLY A 172 -14.20 -12.35 6.21
C GLY A 172 -12.70 -12.33 5.90
N VAL A 173 -12.04 -11.19 6.10
CA VAL A 173 -10.58 -11.08 5.97
C VAL A 173 -9.87 -12.00 6.95
N LYS A 174 -10.29 -12.00 8.22
CA LYS A 174 -9.71 -12.88 9.25
C LYS A 174 -9.88 -14.36 8.93
N LEU A 175 -11.04 -14.77 8.41
CA LEU A 175 -11.30 -16.15 7.97
C LEU A 175 -10.33 -16.60 6.87
N ARG A 176 -10.05 -15.74 5.89
CA ARG A 176 -9.12 -16.06 4.80
C ARG A 176 -7.67 -16.10 5.28
N VAL A 177 -7.23 -15.05 5.97
CA VAL A 177 -5.81 -14.89 6.33
C VAL A 177 -5.39 -15.85 7.44
N THR A 178 -6.13 -15.89 8.56
CA THR A 178 -5.71 -16.68 9.71
C THR A 178 -6.24 -18.10 9.69
N PHE A 179 -7.50 -18.30 9.31
CA PHE A 179 -8.11 -19.63 9.42
C PHE A 179 -7.87 -20.49 8.17
N ALA A 180 -7.88 -19.91 6.96
CA ALA A 180 -7.62 -20.66 5.73
C ALA A 180 -6.12 -20.82 5.46
N GLU A 181 -5.35 -19.72 5.50
CA GLU A 181 -3.91 -19.74 5.16
C GLU A 181 -2.99 -19.88 6.38
N GLY A 182 -3.51 -19.85 7.61
CA GLY A 182 -2.71 -20.04 8.83
C GLY A 182 -1.82 -18.85 9.21
N ALA A 183 -1.96 -17.71 8.53
CA ALA A 183 -1.13 -16.53 8.77
C ALA A 183 -1.65 -15.72 10.00
N PRO A 184 -0.83 -15.56 11.05
CA PRO A 184 -1.19 -14.67 12.16
C PRO A 184 -1.22 -13.21 11.69
N ILE A 185 -2.10 -12.41 12.28
CA ILE A 185 -2.23 -10.97 11.99
C ILE A 185 -1.72 -10.17 13.20
N TYR A 186 -0.78 -9.25 12.95
CA TYR A 186 -0.28 -8.29 13.94
C TYR A 186 -0.82 -6.89 13.64
N SER A 187 -1.15 -6.10 14.66
CA SER A 187 -1.63 -4.72 14.50
C SER A 187 -0.57 -3.72 14.92
N THR A 188 -0.28 -2.74 14.06
CA THR A 188 0.68 -1.68 14.38
C THR A 188 0.23 -0.83 15.57
N VAL A 189 -1.08 -0.59 15.71
CA VAL A 189 -1.63 0.19 16.84
C VAL A 189 -1.46 -0.54 18.16
N LYS A 190 -1.70 -1.86 18.17
CA LYS A 190 -1.55 -2.68 19.39
C LYS A 190 -0.10 -2.81 19.86
N HIS A 191 0.85 -2.64 18.93
CA HIS A 191 2.28 -2.81 19.17
C HIS A 191 3.09 -1.52 19.11
N ASN A 192 2.44 -0.35 19.06
CA ASN A 192 3.11 0.95 18.89
C ASN A 192 4.15 0.96 17.75
N GLY A 193 3.76 0.41 16.61
CA GLY A 193 4.64 0.17 15.48
C GLY A 193 5.20 -1.25 15.46
N ILE A 194 5.69 -1.63 14.27
CA ILE A 194 6.27 -2.95 14.03
C ILE A 194 7.52 -2.71 13.17
N ILE A 195 8.67 -3.25 13.60
CA ILE A 195 9.89 -3.24 12.80
C ILE A 195 10.16 -4.65 12.31
N LEU A 196 10.26 -4.76 10.99
CA LEU A 196 10.75 -5.95 10.34
C LEU A 196 12.22 -5.75 9.96
N ASP A 197 13.12 -6.42 10.68
CA ASP A 197 14.55 -6.42 10.36
C ASP A 197 14.88 -7.55 9.39
N ILE A 198 15.12 -7.17 8.14
CA ILE A 198 15.57 -8.04 7.04
C ILE A 198 17.04 -7.80 6.69
N THR A 199 17.88 -7.43 7.67
CA THR A 199 19.33 -7.37 7.49
C THR A 199 19.91 -8.77 7.23
N ARG A 200 19.33 -9.80 7.86
CA ARG A 200 19.68 -11.21 7.72
C ARG A 200 18.44 -12.02 7.37
N VAL A 201 18.28 -12.36 6.09
CA VAL A 201 17.06 -13.01 5.57
C VAL A 201 16.88 -14.46 6.02
N ASP A 202 17.93 -15.10 6.51
CA ASP A 202 17.91 -16.39 7.20
C ASP A 202 17.32 -16.28 8.62
N THR A 203 17.35 -15.09 9.21
CA THR A 203 16.87 -14.82 10.56
C THR A 203 16.12 -13.48 10.62
N PRO A 204 15.03 -13.30 9.85
CA PRO A 204 14.24 -12.08 9.90
C PRO A 204 13.64 -11.93 11.29
N LYS A 205 13.67 -10.72 11.84
CA LYS A 205 13.15 -10.44 13.18
C LYS A 205 12.00 -9.46 13.11
N LEU A 206 10.91 -9.84 13.76
CA LEU A 206 9.76 -8.99 14.00
C LEU A 206 9.89 -8.41 15.41
N TYR A 207 10.08 -7.10 15.51
CA TYR A 207 10.01 -6.37 16.77
C TYR A 207 8.65 -5.72 16.90
N GLN A 208 8.06 -5.88 18.07
CA GLN A 208 6.78 -5.32 18.48
C GLN A 208 7.00 -4.49 19.74
N ASP A 209 6.08 -3.57 20.03
CA ASP A 209 6.10 -2.72 21.23
C ASP A 209 7.32 -1.77 21.23
N ILE A 210 7.50 -1.03 20.13
CA ILE A 210 8.65 -0.14 19.94
C ILE A 210 8.40 1.18 20.69
N LEU A 211 8.92 1.25 21.92
CA LEU A 211 9.12 2.46 22.73
C LEU A 211 10.40 2.32 23.56
#